data_AF-A0A959RXM0-F1
#
_entry.id   AF-A0A959RXM0-F1
#
_cell.length_a   1.000
_cell.length_b   1.000
_cell.length_c   1.000
_cell.angle_alpha   90.00
_cell.angle_beta   90.00
_cell.angle_gamma   90.00
#
_symmetry.space_group_name_H-M   'P 1'
#
loop_
_entity.id
_entity.type
_entity.pdbx_description
1 polymer ?
#
loop_
_entity_poly.entity_id
_entity_poly.type
_entity_poly.pdbx_seq_one_letter_code
_entity_poly.pdbx_strand_id
1 'polypeptide(L)'
;NLKNVSKPIDVYAISNEGLIIPSAKDIHSKKDTKEIVSQKSNSESNNKSRNYIISIAAVFLIVVLVFVFWKFTNGSSSKIDESEKSIAVLPFVNMSDDPQQEYFSDGISEEILNSLVKVTGLKVAGRTSSFSFKGKNEDIRSIGSKLNVKMVLEGSVRKAENQVRVTAQLINVEDGYHLWSETYDRELKHIISVQEEIANQIVEKLKLQVENKTVEIEKPSNMEAYELLLKGSYLFYRDFEDKKRAMEYFQKAVELDPEYAEAYAYIGESYLHFAGFNLMPTSDAYAKARSAAKKALSLNKFEARAHKVLAYIHLFFDWDWDATLVDYNNAIKYGMSDLNEFILYYEIFVNNNADRAIKVAKARIQNDPLSIEKYWQLGICNHFAERFEEAIKAYDDALELDPNYSSALQWKGAALGYMGEYDEAMSYLKKANEITKGEGLV
;
A
#
# COMPACT_ATOMS: atom_id res chain seq x y z
N ASN A 1 52.54 -15.86 -19.80
CA ASN A 1 52.60 -17.15 -19.07
C ASN A 1 51.22 -17.58 -18.63
N LEU A 2 50.71 -18.64 -19.25
CA LEU A 2 49.52 -19.34 -18.78
C LEU A 2 49.80 -19.90 -17.38
N LYS A 3 48.84 -19.80 -16.46
CA LYS A 3 49.01 -20.37 -15.11
C LYS A 3 49.03 -21.90 -15.21
N ASN A 4 49.88 -22.54 -14.40
CA ASN A 4 50.04 -24.00 -14.24
C ASN A 4 50.74 -24.77 -15.37
N VAL A 5 51.68 -24.14 -16.07
CA VAL A 5 52.56 -24.84 -17.02
C VAL A 5 54.02 -24.74 -16.57
N SER A 6 54.70 -25.87 -16.43
CA SER A 6 56.08 -25.96 -15.90
C SER A 6 57.18 -25.90 -16.97
N LYS A 7 56.83 -25.83 -18.27
CA LYS A 7 57.75 -25.65 -19.39
C LYS A 7 57.14 -24.71 -20.45
N PRO A 8 57.95 -24.00 -21.27
CA PRO A 8 57.44 -23.18 -22.37
C PRO A 8 56.63 -24.04 -23.37
N ILE A 9 55.52 -23.50 -23.88
CA ILE A 9 54.68 -24.15 -24.90
C ILE A 9 54.64 -23.23 -26.12
N ASP A 10 54.86 -23.81 -27.30
CA ASP A 10 54.68 -23.11 -28.58
C ASP A 10 53.19 -22.92 -28.86
N VAL A 11 52.78 -21.68 -29.13
CA VAL A 11 51.39 -21.33 -29.44
C VAL A 11 51.30 -21.02 -30.93
N TYR A 12 50.43 -21.74 -31.62
CA TYR A 12 50.13 -21.51 -33.04
C TYR A 12 48.75 -20.88 -33.20
N ALA A 13 48.61 -19.96 -34.15
CA ALA A 13 47.32 -19.36 -34.53
C ALA A 13 46.98 -19.78 -35.95
N ILE A 14 45.72 -20.18 -36.19
CA ILE A 14 45.16 -20.39 -37.53
C ILE A 14 44.17 -19.24 -37.76
N SER A 15 44.40 -18.42 -38.79
CA SER A 15 43.49 -17.34 -39.17
C SER A 15 42.70 -17.67 -40.43
N ASN A 16 41.40 -17.40 -40.41
CA ASN A 16 40.59 -17.21 -41.61
C ASN A 16 40.58 -15.72 -41.97
N GLU A 17 40.28 -15.37 -43.23
CA GLU A 17 40.36 -13.97 -43.72
C GLU A 17 39.60 -12.99 -42.80
N GLY A 18 40.28 -11.92 -42.38
CA GLY A 18 39.71 -10.80 -41.62
C GLY A 18 40.17 -10.65 -40.17
N LEU A 19 40.95 -11.58 -39.60
CA LEU A 19 41.49 -11.47 -38.25
C LEU A 19 42.99 -11.11 -38.25
N ILE A 20 43.34 -9.99 -37.61
CA ILE A 20 44.73 -9.53 -37.46
C ILE A 20 45.35 -10.24 -36.25
N ILE A 21 46.37 -11.07 -36.50
CA ILE A 21 47.17 -11.71 -35.46
C ILE A 21 48.19 -10.70 -34.90
N PRO A 22 48.22 -10.41 -33.59
CA PRO A 22 49.22 -9.51 -33.00
C PRO A 22 50.63 -10.11 -33.08
N SER A 23 51.66 -9.26 -33.24
CA SER A 23 53.04 -9.73 -33.29
C SER A 23 53.53 -10.14 -31.90
N ALA A 24 54.45 -11.10 -31.83
CA ALA A 24 55.00 -11.57 -30.54
C ALA A 24 55.67 -10.45 -29.72
N LYS A 25 56.05 -9.32 -30.34
CA LYS A 25 56.64 -8.15 -29.67
C LYS A 25 55.59 -7.30 -28.94
N ASP A 26 54.33 -7.40 -29.31
CA ASP A 26 53.23 -6.61 -28.75
C ASP A 26 52.61 -7.25 -27.49
N ILE A 27 53.10 -8.44 -27.11
CA ILE A 27 52.61 -9.20 -25.96
C ILE A 27 53.52 -8.95 -24.74
N HIS A 28 53.12 -8.02 -23.86
CA HIS A 28 53.89 -7.71 -22.65
C HIS A 28 53.53 -8.61 -21.45
N SER A 29 54.55 -9.27 -20.88
CA SER A 29 54.45 -10.06 -19.64
C SER A 29 54.68 -9.17 -18.42
N LYS A 30 53.71 -9.09 -17.49
CA LYS A 30 53.91 -8.49 -16.16
C LYS A 30 54.64 -9.47 -15.23
N LYS A 31 55.98 -9.39 -15.17
CA LYS A 31 56.82 -9.50 -13.95
C LYS A 31 58.31 -9.63 -14.31
N ASP A 32 59.12 -8.85 -13.61
CA ASP A 32 60.57 -8.73 -13.73
C ASP A 32 61.32 -10.07 -13.60
N THR A 33 62.15 -10.37 -14.60
CA THR A 33 63.18 -11.41 -14.52
C THR A 33 64.42 -10.77 -13.89
N LYS A 34 64.72 -11.08 -12.64
CA LYS A 34 66.04 -10.80 -12.06
C LYS A 34 67.03 -11.83 -12.60
N GLU A 35 67.94 -11.41 -13.45
CA GLU A 35 69.18 -12.13 -13.72
C GLU A 35 70.03 -12.18 -12.43
N ILE A 36 70.50 -13.37 -12.11
CA ILE A 36 71.46 -13.63 -11.03
C ILE A 36 72.84 -13.54 -11.66
N VAL A 37 73.57 -12.45 -11.37
CA VAL A 37 75.04 -12.44 -11.49
C VAL A 37 75.62 -11.91 -10.19
N SER A 38 76.52 -12.70 -9.62
CA SER A 38 77.21 -12.44 -8.36
C SER A 38 78.21 -11.29 -8.48
N GLN A 39 78.27 -10.41 -7.48
CA GLN A 39 79.53 -9.97 -6.88
C GLN A 39 79.30 -9.27 -5.54
N LYS A 40 80.19 -9.60 -4.58
CA LYS A 40 80.30 -9.02 -3.24
C LYS A 40 80.58 -7.51 -3.30
N SER A 41 79.95 -6.74 -2.41
CA SER A 41 80.63 -6.07 -1.28
C SER A 41 79.84 -4.85 -0.78
N ASN A 42 80.03 -4.61 0.53
CA ASN A 42 79.81 -3.40 1.29
C ASN A 42 78.39 -3.11 1.83
N SER A 43 78.35 -3.26 3.16
CA SER A 43 77.39 -2.78 4.11
C SER A 43 77.22 -1.27 4.02
N GLU A 44 76.01 -0.82 3.70
CA GLU A 44 75.40 0.40 4.22
C GLU A 44 73.94 0.45 3.73
N SER A 45 73.05 1.07 4.52
CA SER A 45 71.61 1.26 4.21
C SER A 45 70.66 0.08 4.51
N ASN A 46 70.58 -0.35 5.76
CA ASN A 46 69.46 -1.18 6.27
C ASN A 46 68.33 -0.38 6.97
N ASN A 47 68.37 0.97 6.91
CA ASN A 47 67.32 1.82 7.50
C ASN A 47 66.24 2.27 6.51
N LYS A 48 66.50 2.29 5.19
CA LYS A 48 65.49 2.73 4.22
C LYS A 48 64.38 1.68 4.00
N SER A 49 64.71 0.39 3.92
CA SER A 49 63.71 -0.68 3.74
C SER A 49 62.79 -0.83 4.95
N ARG A 50 63.33 -0.68 6.17
CA ARG A 50 62.54 -0.69 7.41
C ARG A 50 61.58 0.49 7.49
N ASN A 51 62.03 1.68 7.08
CA ASN A 51 61.17 2.86 7.03
C ASN A 51 60.07 2.72 5.97
N TYR A 52 60.35 2.11 4.81
CA TYR A 52 59.32 1.81 3.80
C TYR A 52 58.26 0.82 4.32
N ILE A 53 58.67 -0.23 5.03
CA ILE A 53 57.74 -1.21 5.61
C ILE A 53 56.87 -0.56 6.70
N ILE A 54 57.46 0.29 7.55
CA ILE A 54 56.72 1.04 8.58
C ILE A 54 55.75 2.04 7.92
N SER A 55 56.16 2.72 6.85
CA SER A 55 55.28 3.63 6.10
C SER A 55 54.11 2.90 5.43
N ILE A 56 54.36 1.72 4.84
CA ILE A 56 53.29 0.90 4.22
C ILE A 56 52.33 0.39 5.30
N ALA A 57 52.84 -0.08 6.44
CA ALA A 57 52.02 -0.52 7.56
C ALA A 57 51.18 0.63 8.14
N ALA A 58 51.76 1.84 8.26
CA ALA A 58 51.05 3.02 8.72
C ALA A 58 49.95 3.46 7.74
N VAL A 59 50.22 3.46 6.43
CA VAL A 59 49.20 3.75 5.42
C VAL A 59 48.10 2.70 5.43
N PHE A 60 48.45 1.41 5.56
CA PHE A 60 47.46 0.34 5.67
C PHE A 60 46.60 0.48 6.92
N LEU A 61 47.20 0.83 8.07
CA LEU A 61 46.48 1.10 9.30
C LEU A 61 45.55 2.30 9.15
N ILE A 62 45.99 3.38 8.48
CA ILE A 62 45.15 4.55 8.19
C ILE A 62 44.00 4.16 7.26
N VAL A 63 44.23 3.35 6.22
CA VAL A 63 43.16 2.88 5.33
C VAL A 63 42.17 2.00 6.09
N VAL A 64 42.63 1.13 6.99
CA VAL A 64 41.75 0.32 7.84
C VAL A 64 40.98 1.21 8.82
N LEU A 65 41.62 2.19 9.45
CA LEU A 65 40.97 3.12 10.36
C LEU A 65 39.97 4.02 9.63
N VAL A 66 40.28 4.50 8.43
CA VAL A 66 39.36 5.25 7.56
C VAL A 66 38.23 4.34 7.09
N PHE A 67 38.48 3.06 6.78
CA PHE A 67 37.43 2.12 6.39
C PHE A 67 36.51 1.76 7.57
N VAL A 68 37.06 1.56 8.76
CA VAL A 68 36.31 1.31 10.00
C VAL A 68 35.55 2.56 10.43
N PHE A 69 36.18 3.74 10.37
CA PHE A 69 35.55 5.03 10.63
C PHE A 69 34.46 5.29 9.60
N TRP A 70 34.70 5.05 8.30
CA TRP A 70 33.68 5.11 7.25
C TRP A 70 32.57 4.12 7.51
N LYS A 71 32.83 2.91 8.00
CA LYS A 71 31.77 1.97 8.42
C LYS A 71 31.02 2.37 9.70
N PHE A 72 31.62 3.21 10.55
CA PHE A 72 31.01 3.71 11.79
C PHE A 72 30.27 5.03 11.57
N THR A 73 30.74 5.89 10.65
CA THR A 73 30.13 7.18 10.29
C THR A 73 29.15 7.05 9.12
N ASN A 74 29.43 6.16 8.17
CA ASN A 74 28.43 5.55 7.28
C ASN A 74 27.96 4.22 7.88
N GLY A 75 28.01 4.09 9.21
CA GLY A 75 27.08 3.23 9.92
C GLY A 75 25.73 3.61 9.36
N SER A 76 25.18 2.69 8.58
CA SER A 76 24.02 2.91 7.75
C SER A 76 23.08 3.80 8.55
N SER A 77 22.73 4.98 8.03
CA SER A 77 21.30 5.20 8.04
C SER A 77 20.80 3.97 7.30
N SER A 78 20.40 2.95 8.05
CA SER A 78 19.30 2.18 7.58
C SER A 78 18.33 3.29 7.22
N LYS A 79 18.10 3.50 5.92
CA LYS A 79 16.71 3.60 5.51
C LYS A 79 16.07 2.52 6.34
N ILE A 80 15.45 2.90 7.47
CA ILE A 80 14.64 1.99 8.26
C ILE A 80 13.84 1.34 7.17
N ASP A 81 14.04 0.04 6.98
CA ASP A 81 13.37 -0.64 5.90
C ASP A 81 11.90 -0.31 6.13
N GLU A 82 11.29 0.50 5.26
CA GLU A 82 9.91 0.97 5.47
C GLU A 82 8.96 -0.23 5.48
N SER A 83 9.44 -1.43 5.14
CA SER A 83 8.76 -2.71 5.34
C SER A 83 8.71 -3.20 6.80
N GLU A 84 9.65 -2.80 7.67
CA GLU A 84 9.69 -3.24 9.08
C GLU A 84 8.53 -2.70 9.90
N LYS A 85 7.98 -1.55 9.50
CA LYS A 85 6.86 -0.88 10.19
C LYS A 85 5.59 -1.03 9.36
N SER A 86 5.07 -2.25 9.33
CA SER A 86 3.85 -2.61 8.61
C SER A 86 2.85 -3.34 9.52
N ILE A 87 1.58 -2.96 9.47
CA ILE A 87 0.52 -3.50 10.34
C ILE A 87 -0.76 -3.80 9.55
N ALA A 88 -1.46 -4.87 9.91
CA ALA A 88 -2.86 -5.07 9.54
C ALA A 88 -3.75 -4.95 10.77
N VAL A 89 -4.96 -4.39 10.60
CA VAL A 89 -5.99 -4.38 11.65
C VAL A 89 -7.09 -5.33 11.23
N LEU A 90 -7.17 -6.48 11.91
CA LEU A 90 -8.21 -7.46 11.66
C LEU A 90 -9.54 -7.01 12.31
N PRO A 91 -10.68 -7.44 11.76
CA PRO A 91 -11.97 -7.15 12.37
C PRO A 91 -12.07 -7.83 13.74
N PHE A 92 -12.31 -7.04 14.77
CA PHE A 92 -12.45 -7.52 16.13
C PHE A 92 -13.64 -8.46 16.24
N VAL A 93 -13.50 -9.46 17.11
CA VAL A 93 -14.53 -10.46 17.36
C VAL A 93 -15.64 -9.82 18.20
N ASN A 94 -16.89 -9.94 17.75
CA ASN A 94 -18.03 -9.62 18.59
C ASN A 94 -18.19 -10.70 19.68
N MET A 95 -17.94 -10.32 20.93
CA MET A 95 -18.13 -11.15 22.13
C MET A 95 -19.33 -10.70 22.97
N SER A 96 -20.23 -9.93 22.38
CA SER A 96 -21.53 -9.55 22.95
C SER A 96 -22.54 -10.68 22.76
N ASP A 97 -23.58 -10.72 23.58
CA ASP A 97 -24.64 -11.74 23.48
C ASP A 97 -25.55 -11.54 22.26
N ASP A 98 -25.54 -10.33 21.68
CA ASP A 98 -26.31 -9.96 20.49
C ASP A 98 -25.41 -10.01 19.23
N PRO A 99 -25.63 -10.98 18.31
CA PRO A 99 -24.91 -11.05 17.04
C PRO A 99 -25.12 -9.81 16.15
N GLN A 100 -26.22 -9.08 16.31
CA GLN A 100 -26.49 -7.87 15.52
C GLN A 100 -25.53 -6.72 15.86
N GLN A 101 -24.73 -6.82 16.92
CA GLN A 101 -23.70 -5.84 17.28
C GLN A 101 -22.39 -5.98 16.48
N GLU A 102 -22.33 -6.86 15.48
CA GLU A 102 -21.12 -7.03 14.67
C GLU A 102 -20.66 -5.73 13.98
N TYR A 103 -21.61 -4.87 13.56
CA TYR A 103 -21.28 -3.54 13.03
C TYR A 103 -20.44 -2.71 14.01
N PHE A 104 -20.65 -2.89 15.32
CA PHE A 104 -19.99 -2.12 16.34
C PHE A 104 -18.54 -2.59 16.55
N SER A 105 -18.31 -3.91 16.59
CA SER A 105 -16.95 -4.46 16.67
C SER A 105 -16.14 -4.14 15.41
N ASP A 106 -16.77 -4.27 14.24
CA ASP A 106 -16.13 -4.01 12.96
C ASP A 106 -15.86 -2.52 12.78
N GLY A 107 -16.82 -1.67 13.15
CA GLY A 107 -16.67 -0.22 13.13
C GLY A 107 -15.54 0.27 14.04
N ILE A 108 -15.38 -0.30 15.24
CA ILE A 108 -14.24 0.03 16.11
C ILE A 108 -12.91 -0.35 15.46
N SER A 109 -12.85 -1.52 14.83
CA SER A 109 -11.63 -2.01 14.17
C SER A 109 -11.26 -1.13 12.98
N GLU A 110 -12.28 -0.70 12.23
CA GLU A 110 -12.15 0.22 11.10
C GLU A 110 -11.68 1.61 11.54
N GLU A 111 -12.21 2.16 12.63
CA GLU A 111 -11.77 3.45 13.15
C GLU A 111 -10.31 3.43 13.64
N ILE A 112 -9.89 2.32 14.25
CA ILE A 112 -8.47 2.12 14.61
C ILE A 112 -7.62 2.01 13.34
N LEU A 113 -8.06 1.27 12.32
CA LEU A 113 -7.38 1.19 11.03
C LEU A 113 -7.21 2.59 10.41
N ASN A 114 -8.29 3.35 10.28
CA ASN A 114 -8.31 4.70 9.71
C ASN A 114 -7.39 5.66 10.47
N SER A 115 -7.32 5.51 11.79
CA SER A 115 -6.42 6.24 12.68
C SER A 115 -4.96 5.92 12.41
N LEU A 116 -4.61 4.64 12.22
CA LEU A 116 -3.23 4.22 11.95
C LEU A 116 -2.75 4.59 10.54
N VAL A 117 -3.65 4.66 9.55
CA VAL A 117 -3.32 5.10 8.18
C VAL A 117 -2.76 6.53 8.15
N LYS A 118 -3.18 7.37 9.09
CA LYS A 118 -2.69 8.76 9.23
C LYS A 118 -1.25 8.84 9.75
N VAL A 119 -0.67 7.75 10.26
CA VAL A 119 0.64 7.75 10.89
C VAL A 119 1.75 7.69 9.84
N THR A 120 2.51 8.77 9.72
CA THR A 120 3.65 8.85 8.78
C THR A 120 4.69 7.76 9.08
N GLY A 121 5.09 7.03 8.05
CA GLY A 121 6.09 5.97 8.15
C GLY A 121 5.56 4.62 8.64
N LEU A 122 4.25 4.48 8.83
CA LEU A 122 3.58 3.20 9.08
C LEU A 122 2.85 2.74 7.81
N LYS A 123 3.16 1.52 7.34
CA LYS A 123 2.36 0.87 6.29
C LYS A 123 1.19 0.16 6.93
N VAL A 124 -0.03 0.44 6.48
CA VAL A 124 -1.23 -0.23 6.98
C VAL A 124 -1.83 -1.05 5.85
N ALA A 125 -2.09 -2.33 6.10
CA ALA A 125 -2.78 -3.18 5.13
C ALA A 125 -4.20 -2.66 4.92
N GLY A 126 -4.63 -2.63 3.66
CA GLY A 126 -5.93 -2.13 3.27
C GLY A 126 -7.08 -2.83 3.99
N ARG A 127 -8.14 -2.07 4.22
CA ARG A 127 -9.36 -2.52 4.90
C ARG A 127 -9.95 -3.77 4.26
N THR A 128 -10.05 -3.81 2.93
CA THR A 128 -10.62 -4.95 2.17
C THR A 128 -9.87 -6.24 2.45
N SER A 129 -8.54 -6.23 2.33
CA SER A 129 -7.73 -7.43 2.58
C SER A 129 -7.77 -7.85 4.04
N SER A 130 -7.64 -6.91 4.98
CA SER A 130 -7.65 -7.22 6.41
C SER A 130 -9.00 -7.83 6.85
N PHE A 131 -10.12 -7.28 6.36
CA PHE A 131 -11.45 -7.76 6.71
C PHE A 131 -11.84 -9.04 5.97
N SER A 132 -11.13 -9.42 4.90
CA SER A 132 -11.33 -10.71 4.23
C SER A 132 -11.08 -11.92 5.14
N PHE A 133 -10.38 -11.73 6.27
CA PHE A 133 -10.11 -12.77 7.27
C PHE A 133 -11.22 -12.90 8.33
N LYS A 134 -12.29 -12.09 8.27
CA LYS A 134 -13.43 -12.20 9.19
C LYS A 134 -13.98 -13.64 9.20
N GLY A 135 -14.12 -14.21 10.39
CA GLY A 135 -14.69 -15.54 10.59
C GLY A 135 -13.83 -16.69 10.05
N LYS A 136 -12.60 -16.41 9.59
CA LYS A 136 -11.65 -17.44 9.16
C LYS A 136 -10.74 -17.80 10.33
N ASN A 137 -10.53 -19.09 10.53
CA ASN A 137 -9.57 -19.60 11.51
C ASN A 137 -8.25 -19.87 10.80
N GLU A 138 -7.45 -18.82 10.62
CA GLU A 138 -6.16 -18.88 9.93
C GLU A 138 -5.04 -18.42 10.89
N ASP A 139 -3.87 -19.07 10.81
CA ASP A 139 -2.70 -18.71 11.62
C ASP A 139 -2.20 -17.29 11.30
N ILE A 140 -1.89 -16.51 12.33
CA ILE A 140 -1.50 -15.10 12.20
C ILE A 140 -0.29 -14.88 11.30
N ARG A 141 0.62 -15.87 11.22
CA ARG A 141 1.82 -15.80 10.36
C ARG A 141 1.43 -15.92 8.89
N SER A 142 0.45 -16.78 8.60
CA SER A 142 -0.14 -16.91 7.26
C SER A 142 -0.89 -15.64 6.87
N ILE A 143 -1.70 -15.09 7.78
CA ILE A 143 -2.40 -13.80 7.56
C ILE A 143 -1.38 -12.69 7.24
N GLY A 144 -0.36 -12.52 8.09
CA GLY A 144 0.66 -11.51 7.90
C GLY A 144 1.46 -11.69 6.61
N SER A 145 1.75 -12.94 6.21
CA SER A 145 2.39 -13.22 4.92
C SER A 145 1.50 -12.85 3.73
N LYS A 146 0.19 -13.16 3.79
CA LYS A 146 -0.76 -12.82 2.72
C LYS A 146 -0.98 -11.31 2.61
N LEU A 147 -0.98 -10.61 3.75
CA LEU A 147 -1.14 -9.16 3.82
C LEU A 147 0.16 -8.39 3.64
N ASN A 148 1.31 -9.08 3.58
CA ASN A 148 2.64 -8.48 3.50
C ASN A 148 2.92 -7.48 4.65
N VAL A 149 2.58 -7.87 5.88
CA VAL A 149 2.79 -7.06 7.10
C VAL A 149 3.64 -7.80 8.14
N LYS A 150 4.34 -7.03 8.98
CA LYS A 150 5.13 -7.55 10.09
C LYS A 150 4.35 -7.68 11.39
N MET A 151 3.26 -6.94 11.50
CA MET A 151 2.43 -6.87 12.70
C MET A 151 0.96 -7.07 12.35
N VAL A 152 0.23 -7.69 13.27
CA VAL A 152 -1.24 -7.76 13.18
C VAL A 152 -1.84 -7.29 14.49
N LEU A 153 -2.81 -6.39 14.39
CA LEU A 153 -3.70 -6.01 15.49
C LEU A 153 -4.98 -6.85 15.37
N GLU A 154 -5.28 -7.59 16.42
CA GLU A 154 -6.56 -8.28 16.58
C GLU A 154 -7.18 -7.94 17.93
N GLY A 155 -8.43 -8.35 18.12
CA GLY A 155 -9.14 -8.01 19.34
C GLY A 155 -10.55 -8.53 19.42
N SER A 156 -11.23 -8.12 20.46
CA SER A 156 -12.63 -8.46 20.73
C SER A 156 -13.35 -7.28 21.35
N VAL A 157 -14.63 -7.13 21.01
CA VAL A 157 -15.52 -6.14 21.61
C VAL A 157 -16.71 -6.86 22.23
N ARG A 158 -17.00 -6.54 23.50
CA ARG A 158 -18.23 -6.93 24.18
C ARG A 158 -18.96 -5.66 24.60
N LYS A 159 -20.15 -5.44 24.05
CA LYS A 159 -21.05 -4.34 24.40
C LYS A 159 -22.19 -4.90 25.24
N ALA A 160 -22.44 -4.28 26.39
CA ALA A 160 -23.55 -4.59 27.27
C ALA A 160 -24.17 -3.27 27.73
N GLU A 161 -25.34 -2.93 27.15
CA GLU A 161 -26.02 -1.65 27.38
C GLU A 161 -25.07 -0.46 27.19
N ASN A 162 -24.69 0.21 28.28
CA ASN A 162 -23.82 1.39 28.30
C ASN A 162 -22.36 1.07 28.66
N GLN A 163 -21.98 -0.21 28.78
CA GLN A 163 -20.62 -0.65 29.06
C GLN A 163 -20.03 -1.35 27.84
N VAL A 164 -18.77 -1.05 27.55
CA VAL A 164 -18.00 -1.67 26.47
C VAL A 164 -16.68 -2.17 27.02
N ARG A 165 -16.41 -3.46 26.78
CA ARG A 165 -15.10 -4.08 26.97
C ARG A 165 -14.44 -4.25 25.62
N VAL A 166 -13.31 -3.60 25.41
CA VAL A 166 -12.45 -3.80 24.23
C VAL A 166 -11.16 -4.48 24.68
N THR A 167 -10.80 -5.59 24.05
CA THR A 167 -9.48 -6.19 24.18
C THR A 167 -8.77 -6.04 22.86
N ALA A 168 -7.56 -5.51 22.88
CA ALA A 168 -6.72 -5.31 21.69
C ALA A 168 -5.36 -5.95 21.93
N GLN A 169 -4.81 -6.59 20.89
CA GLN A 169 -3.57 -7.34 20.95
C GLN A 169 -2.76 -7.10 19.69
N LEU A 170 -1.50 -6.72 19.87
CA LEU A 170 -0.55 -6.49 18.80
C LEU A 170 0.42 -7.67 18.74
N ILE A 171 0.45 -8.38 17.61
CA ILE A 171 1.16 -9.65 17.42
C ILE A 171 2.25 -9.49 16.38
N ASN A 172 3.45 -10.01 16.67
CA ASN A 172 4.52 -10.13 15.70
C ASN A 172 4.25 -11.32 14.76
N VAL A 173 4.21 -11.05 13.46
CA VAL A 173 3.95 -12.06 12.40
C VAL A 173 5.11 -13.05 12.25
N GLU A 174 6.33 -12.68 12.63
CA GLU A 174 7.49 -13.56 12.45
C GLU A 174 7.45 -14.77 13.38
N ASP A 175 7.16 -14.53 14.66
CA ASP A 175 7.24 -15.54 15.72
C ASP A 175 5.87 -15.90 16.32
N GLY A 176 4.83 -15.10 16.04
CA GLY A 176 3.47 -15.29 16.54
C GLY A 176 3.27 -14.84 18.00
N TYR A 177 4.23 -14.16 18.61
CA TYR A 177 4.10 -13.70 19.99
C TYR A 177 3.45 -12.31 20.09
N HIS A 178 2.68 -12.10 21.17
CA HIS A 178 2.13 -10.79 21.50
C HIS A 178 3.25 -9.82 21.91
N LEU A 179 3.31 -8.68 21.24
CA LEU A 179 4.14 -7.54 21.67
C LEU A 179 3.43 -6.68 22.72
N TRP A 180 2.10 -6.65 22.67
CA TRP A 180 1.26 -5.86 23.54
C TRP A 180 -0.16 -6.41 23.59
N SER A 181 -0.80 -6.34 24.74
CA SER A 181 -2.21 -6.66 24.93
C SER A 181 -2.76 -5.83 26.07
N GLU A 182 -3.93 -5.23 25.87
CA GLU A 182 -4.65 -4.48 26.90
C GLU A 182 -6.15 -4.73 26.82
N THR A 183 -6.82 -4.56 27.96
CA THR A 183 -8.27 -4.61 28.06
C THR A 183 -8.79 -3.30 28.63
N TYR A 184 -9.76 -2.72 27.93
CA TYR A 184 -10.39 -1.45 28.26
C TYR A 184 -11.84 -1.70 28.65
N ASP A 185 -12.16 -1.43 29.92
CA ASP A 185 -13.53 -1.42 30.42
C ASP A 185 -13.97 0.04 30.59
N ARG A 186 -14.91 0.49 29.75
CA ARG A 186 -15.37 1.88 29.72
C ARG A 186 -16.87 1.98 29.45
N GLU A 187 -17.43 3.13 29.82
CA GLU A 187 -18.76 3.50 29.34
C GLU A 187 -18.73 3.76 27.83
N LEU A 188 -19.85 3.48 27.15
CA LEU A 188 -20.02 3.64 25.71
C LEU A 188 -19.66 5.06 25.25
N LYS A 189 -20.03 6.10 26.00
CA LYS A 189 -19.69 7.51 25.72
C LYS A 189 -18.18 7.81 25.65
N HIS A 190 -17.34 6.89 26.14
CA HIS A 190 -15.88 6.99 26.14
C HIS A 190 -15.23 6.04 25.11
N ILE A 191 -16.00 5.42 24.21
CA ILE A 191 -15.43 4.46 23.26
C ILE A 191 -14.45 5.10 22.28
N ILE A 192 -14.69 6.36 21.88
CA ILE A 192 -13.80 7.07 20.97
C ILE A 192 -12.44 7.33 21.62
N SER A 193 -12.41 7.67 22.92
CA SER A 193 -11.13 7.77 23.64
C SER A 193 -10.40 6.43 23.75
N VAL A 194 -11.13 5.30 23.84
CA VAL A 194 -10.49 3.97 23.80
C VAL A 194 -9.81 3.72 22.45
N GLN A 195 -10.43 4.11 21.35
CA GLN A 195 -9.84 4.00 20.01
C GLN A 195 -8.57 4.85 19.87
N GLU A 196 -8.62 6.09 20.35
CA GLU A 196 -7.44 6.98 20.39
C GLU A 196 -6.33 6.38 21.27
N GLU A 197 -6.67 5.85 22.45
CA GLU A 197 -5.71 5.19 23.35
C GLU A 197 -5.06 3.98 22.67
N ILE A 198 -5.83 3.11 22.00
CA ILE A 198 -5.30 1.95 21.28
C ILE A 198 -4.36 2.39 20.14
N ALA A 199 -4.79 3.34 19.30
CA ALA A 199 -3.98 3.82 18.19
C ALA A 199 -2.65 4.44 18.67
N ASN A 200 -2.70 5.29 19.69
CA ASN A 200 -1.50 5.92 20.25
C ASN A 200 -0.55 4.90 20.92
N GLN A 201 -1.09 3.89 21.61
CA GLN A 201 -0.28 2.81 22.17
C GLN A 201 0.46 2.02 21.09
N ILE A 202 -0.20 1.69 19.98
CA ILE A 202 0.44 1.00 18.85
C ILE A 202 1.59 1.85 18.28
N VAL A 203 1.34 3.14 18.06
CA VAL A 203 2.35 4.09 17.58
C VAL A 203 3.57 4.14 18.52
N GLU A 204 3.34 4.18 19.83
CA GLU A 204 4.39 4.17 20.85
C GLU A 204 5.21 2.86 20.80
N LYS A 205 4.55 1.70 20.74
CA LYS A 205 5.21 0.39 20.66
C LYS A 205 6.06 0.23 19.40
N LEU A 206 5.62 0.78 18.28
CA LEU A 206 6.36 0.77 17.02
C LEU A 206 7.49 1.81 16.96
N LYS A 207 7.69 2.59 18.04
CA LYS A 207 8.70 3.66 18.15
C LYS A 207 8.69 4.55 16.90
N LEU A 208 7.50 4.91 16.45
CA LEU A 208 7.32 5.78 15.30
C LEU A 208 7.56 7.22 15.74
N GLN A 209 8.42 7.92 15.00
CA GLN A 209 8.50 9.38 15.14
C GLN A 209 7.31 9.95 14.39
N VAL A 210 6.28 10.37 15.13
CA VAL A 210 5.13 11.04 14.52
C VAL A 210 5.35 12.53 14.61
N GLU A 211 5.25 13.23 13.48
CA GLU A 211 5.32 14.70 13.43
C GLU A 211 4.18 15.32 14.26
N ASN A 212 3.02 14.66 14.33
CA ASN A 212 1.91 14.97 15.22
C ASN A 212 1.82 13.92 16.34
N LYS A 213 2.07 14.30 17.59
CA LYS A 213 2.19 13.34 18.72
C LYS A 213 0.92 12.56 19.07
N THR A 214 -0.24 12.92 18.54
CA THR A 214 -1.54 12.33 18.90
C THR A 214 -2.37 12.04 17.66
N VAL A 215 -2.85 10.80 17.56
CA VAL A 215 -3.91 10.46 16.61
C VAL A 215 -5.22 10.96 17.20
N GLU A 216 -5.82 11.98 16.57
CA GLU A 216 -7.12 12.54 16.96
C GLU A 216 -8.22 11.93 16.11
N ILE A 217 -9.26 11.40 16.77
CA ILE A 217 -10.46 10.87 16.12
C ILE A 217 -11.55 11.93 16.28
N GLU A 218 -12.33 12.17 15.23
CA GLU A 218 -13.46 13.11 15.30
C GLU A 218 -14.48 12.60 16.33
N LYS A 219 -14.84 13.45 17.29
CA LYS A 219 -15.78 13.11 18.36
C LYS A 219 -17.14 13.73 18.02
N PRO A 220 -18.14 12.94 17.60
CA PRO A 220 -19.50 13.45 17.46
C PRO A 220 -20.01 13.97 18.80
N SER A 221 -20.88 14.97 18.73
CA SER A 221 -21.59 15.51 19.88
C SER A 221 -22.70 14.56 20.37
N ASN A 222 -23.13 13.63 19.51
CA ASN A 222 -24.19 12.67 19.79
C ASN A 222 -23.72 11.21 19.56
N MET A 223 -23.79 10.39 20.60
CA MET A 223 -23.38 8.99 20.56
C MET A 223 -24.30 8.11 19.69
N GLU A 224 -25.57 8.47 19.54
CA GLU A 224 -26.47 7.77 18.62
C GLU A 224 -26.10 8.04 17.16
N ALA A 225 -25.69 9.27 16.84
CA ALA A 225 -25.15 9.61 15.52
C ALA A 225 -23.87 8.81 15.22
N TYR A 226 -23.00 8.63 16.21
CA TYR A 226 -21.83 7.76 16.10
C TYR A 226 -22.21 6.32 15.76
N GLU A 227 -23.16 5.72 16.48
CA GLU A 227 -23.58 4.34 16.19
C GLU A 227 -24.20 4.20 14.80
N LEU A 228 -24.95 5.21 14.33
CA LEU A 228 -25.49 5.26 12.98
C LEU A 228 -24.35 5.33 11.94
N LEU A 229 -23.31 6.13 12.18
CA LEU A 229 -22.12 6.16 11.33
C LEU A 229 -21.46 4.77 11.24
N LEU A 230 -21.31 4.07 12.37
CA LEU A 230 -20.74 2.72 12.39
C LEU A 230 -21.61 1.72 11.61
N LYS A 231 -22.94 1.80 11.71
CA LYS A 231 -23.84 0.97 10.89
C LYS A 231 -23.71 1.29 9.41
N GLY A 232 -23.65 2.57 9.07
CA GLY A 232 -23.47 3.02 7.70
C GLY A 232 -22.16 2.52 7.10
N SER A 233 -21.03 2.76 7.77
CA SER A 233 -19.69 2.33 7.32
C SER A 233 -19.58 0.81 7.18
N TYR A 234 -20.14 0.05 8.12
CA TYR A 234 -20.20 -1.42 8.03
C TYR A 234 -20.87 -1.90 6.73
N LEU A 235 -21.96 -1.24 6.30
CA LEU A 235 -22.67 -1.57 5.06
C LEU A 235 -22.00 -0.96 3.81
N PHE A 236 -21.32 0.17 3.96
CA PHE A 236 -20.77 0.94 2.85
C PHE A 236 -19.75 0.16 2.00
N TYR A 237 -19.01 -0.78 2.59
CA TYR A 237 -18.00 -1.58 1.87
C TYR A 237 -18.52 -2.93 1.34
N ARG A 238 -19.83 -3.17 1.43
CA ARG A 238 -20.45 -4.43 1.00
C ARG A 238 -21.10 -4.28 -0.38
N ASP A 239 -22.19 -4.99 -0.60
CA ASP A 239 -22.91 -4.96 -1.87
C ASP A 239 -23.63 -3.62 -2.10
N PHE A 240 -24.21 -3.50 -3.28
CA PHE A 240 -24.86 -2.27 -3.72
C PHE A 240 -26.12 -1.91 -2.93
N GLU A 241 -26.88 -2.91 -2.48
CA GLU A 241 -28.10 -2.68 -1.71
C GLU A 241 -27.76 -2.30 -0.26
N ASP A 242 -26.69 -2.87 0.28
CA ASP A 242 -26.07 -2.43 1.53
C ASP A 242 -25.62 -0.96 1.45
N LYS A 243 -25.00 -0.52 0.34
CA LYS A 243 -24.60 0.90 0.15
C LYS A 243 -25.77 1.87 0.16
N LYS A 244 -26.94 1.49 -0.38
CA LYS A 244 -28.15 2.33 -0.28
C LYS A 244 -28.62 2.46 1.17
N ARG A 245 -28.63 1.35 1.92
CA ARG A 245 -28.96 1.36 3.35
C ARG A 245 -27.94 2.16 4.16
N ALA A 246 -26.66 2.12 3.80
CA ALA A 246 -25.61 2.93 4.42
C ALA A 246 -25.94 4.43 4.33
N MET A 247 -26.37 4.90 3.16
CA MET A 247 -26.81 6.29 2.97
C MET A 247 -27.91 6.71 3.94
N GLU A 248 -28.90 5.84 4.20
CA GLU A 248 -29.98 6.14 5.15
C GLU A 248 -29.46 6.33 6.58
N TYR A 249 -28.47 5.52 6.99
CA TYR A 249 -27.84 5.68 8.30
C TYR A 249 -27.03 6.97 8.40
N PHE A 250 -26.27 7.33 7.37
CA PHE A 250 -25.50 8.57 7.36
C PHE A 250 -26.42 9.81 7.39
N GLN A 251 -27.56 9.76 6.68
CA GLN A 251 -28.56 10.83 6.74
C GLN A 251 -29.14 11.00 8.14
N LYS A 252 -29.55 9.90 8.79
CA LYS A 252 -30.01 9.94 10.19
C LYS A 252 -28.93 10.44 11.15
N ALA A 253 -27.66 10.10 10.90
CA ALA A 253 -26.55 10.57 11.72
C ALA A 253 -26.43 12.10 11.68
N VAL A 254 -26.50 12.73 10.50
CA VAL A 254 -26.45 14.20 10.39
C VAL A 254 -27.73 14.91 10.84
N GLU A 255 -28.87 14.21 10.87
CA GLU A 255 -30.10 14.72 11.49
C GLU A 255 -29.96 14.81 13.02
N LEU A 256 -29.31 13.82 13.64
CA LEU A 256 -29.05 13.79 15.09
C LEU A 256 -27.85 14.65 15.51
N ASP A 257 -26.86 14.79 14.63
CA ASP A 257 -25.67 15.60 14.83
C ASP A 257 -25.31 16.41 13.57
N PRO A 258 -25.90 17.61 13.38
CA PRO A 258 -25.64 18.47 12.22
C PRO A 258 -24.21 19.01 12.09
N GLU A 259 -23.35 18.76 13.10
CA GLU A 259 -21.93 19.14 13.10
C GLU A 259 -21.00 17.95 12.81
N TYR A 260 -21.56 16.76 12.50
CA TYR A 260 -20.77 15.56 12.23
C TYR A 260 -20.20 15.54 10.80
N ALA A 261 -18.97 16.02 10.64
CA ALA A 261 -18.34 16.23 9.33
C ALA A 261 -18.15 14.92 8.56
N GLU A 262 -17.73 13.86 9.25
CA GLU A 262 -17.48 12.56 8.65
C GLU A 262 -18.74 11.96 8.02
N ALA A 263 -19.90 12.08 8.69
CA ALA A 263 -21.17 11.59 8.16
C ALA A 263 -21.56 12.32 6.86
N TYR A 264 -21.34 13.64 6.78
CA TYR A 264 -21.51 14.39 5.53
C TYR A 264 -20.55 13.92 4.43
N ALA A 265 -19.31 13.57 4.77
CA ALA A 265 -18.34 13.06 3.80
C ALA A 265 -18.79 11.71 3.21
N TYR A 266 -19.30 10.78 4.04
CA TYR A 266 -19.90 9.53 3.56
C TYR A 266 -21.14 9.76 2.69
N ILE A 267 -22.00 10.72 3.02
CA ILE A 267 -23.14 11.11 2.17
C ILE A 267 -22.63 11.57 0.80
N GLY A 268 -21.57 12.39 0.78
CA GLY A 268 -20.94 12.87 -0.45
C GLY A 268 -20.45 11.72 -1.33
N GLU A 269 -19.72 10.78 -0.74
CA GLU A 269 -19.18 9.61 -1.45
C GLU A 269 -20.29 8.67 -1.94
N SER A 270 -21.34 8.48 -1.13
CA SER A 270 -22.50 7.69 -1.50
C SER A 270 -23.20 8.24 -2.76
N TYR A 271 -23.28 9.57 -2.91
CA TYR A 271 -23.82 10.16 -4.13
C TYR A 271 -22.92 9.94 -5.36
N LEU A 272 -21.59 9.87 -5.21
CA LEU A 272 -20.70 9.49 -6.32
C LEU A 272 -20.99 8.05 -6.77
N HIS A 273 -21.22 7.13 -5.83
CA HIS A 273 -21.63 5.77 -6.16
C HIS A 273 -22.99 5.75 -6.88
N PHE A 274 -23.97 6.54 -6.45
CA PHE A 274 -25.27 6.59 -7.12
C PHE A 274 -25.18 7.05 -8.57
N ALA A 275 -24.26 7.99 -8.88
CA ALA A 275 -23.97 8.36 -10.26
C ALA A 275 -23.29 7.21 -11.03
N GLY A 276 -22.25 6.62 -10.45
CA GLY A 276 -21.50 5.52 -11.09
C GLY A 276 -22.36 4.28 -11.38
N PHE A 277 -23.38 4.04 -10.56
CA PHE A 277 -24.35 2.96 -10.73
C PHE A 277 -25.64 3.37 -11.44
N ASN A 278 -25.68 4.57 -12.04
CA ASN A 278 -26.81 5.09 -12.80
C ASN A 278 -28.15 5.10 -12.04
N LEU A 279 -28.11 5.26 -10.71
CA LEU A 279 -29.31 5.40 -9.86
C LEU A 279 -29.87 6.83 -9.83
N MET A 280 -29.02 7.78 -10.21
CA MET A 280 -29.35 9.19 -10.21
C MET A 280 -28.63 9.83 -11.38
N PRO A 281 -29.27 10.79 -12.09
CA PRO A 281 -28.58 11.55 -13.12
C PRO A 281 -27.27 12.12 -12.59
N THR A 282 -26.18 11.94 -13.34
CA THR A 282 -24.82 12.32 -12.91
C THR A 282 -24.76 13.77 -12.43
N SER A 283 -25.43 14.70 -13.12
CA SER A 283 -25.49 16.11 -12.72
C SER A 283 -26.07 16.32 -11.32
N ASP A 284 -27.17 15.64 -11.01
CA ASP A 284 -27.89 15.80 -9.74
C ASP A 284 -27.13 15.15 -8.60
N ALA A 285 -26.58 13.95 -8.86
CA ALA A 285 -25.75 13.23 -7.91
C ALA A 285 -24.49 14.02 -7.57
N TYR A 286 -23.78 14.55 -8.57
CA TYR A 286 -22.55 15.31 -8.34
C TYR A 286 -22.83 16.65 -7.65
N ALA A 287 -23.95 17.32 -7.95
CA ALA A 287 -24.35 18.51 -7.23
C ALA A 287 -24.60 18.24 -5.73
N LYS A 288 -25.30 17.13 -5.40
CA LYS A 288 -25.54 16.71 -4.02
C LYS A 288 -24.25 16.26 -3.32
N ALA A 289 -23.40 15.50 -4.01
CA ALA A 289 -22.09 15.08 -3.53
C ALA A 289 -21.22 16.29 -3.17
N ARG A 290 -21.17 17.29 -4.06
CA ARG A 290 -20.42 18.54 -3.82
C ARG A 290 -20.96 19.30 -2.61
N SER A 291 -22.28 19.39 -2.48
CA SER A 291 -22.92 20.08 -1.34
C SER A 291 -22.55 19.43 -0.02
N ALA A 292 -22.65 18.10 0.06
CA ALA A 292 -22.29 17.33 1.24
C ALA A 292 -20.79 17.46 1.58
N ALA A 293 -19.91 17.33 0.59
CA ALA A 293 -18.47 17.49 0.79
C ALA A 293 -18.10 18.91 1.26
N LYS A 294 -18.70 19.96 0.69
CA LYS A 294 -18.48 21.34 1.15
C LYS A 294 -18.99 21.56 2.58
N LYS A 295 -20.12 20.95 2.94
CA LYS A 295 -20.62 20.99 4.32
C LYS A 295 -19.67 20.29 5.28
N ALA A 296 -19.18 19.10 4.95
CA ALA A 296 -18.15 18.39 5.72
C ALA A 296 -16.90 19.27 5.93
N LEU A 297 -16.35 19.86 4.86
CA LEU A 297 -15.16 20.72 4.94
C LEU A 297 -15.39 22.03 5.71
N SER A 298 -16.63 22.51 5.78
CA SER A 298 -16.98 23.68 6.60
C SER A 298 -16.96 23.37 8.10
N LEU A 299 -17.20 22.12 8.48
CA LEU A 299 -17.19 21.62 9.85
C LEU A 299 -15.77 21.17 10.24
N ASN A 300 -15.12 20.41 9.36
CA ASN A 300 -13.77 19.90 9.52
C ASN A 300 -13.00 20.06 8.19
N LYS A 301 -12.16 21.10 8.10
CA LYS A 301 -11.34 21.38 6.92
C LYS A 301 -10.26 20.33 6.62
N PHE A 302 -10.07 19.38 7.53
CA PHE A 302 -9.13 18.27 7.38
C PHE A 302 -9.84 16.96 7.02
N GLU A 303 -11.13 17.00 6.69
CA GLU A 303 -11.89 15.79 6.37
C GLU A 303 -11.44 15.19 5.03
N ALA A 304 -10.68 14.10 5.11
CA ALA A 304 -9.98 13.50 3.98
C ALA A 304 -10.94 12.94 2.93
N ARG A 305 -12.06 12.33 3.35
CA ARG A 305 -13.07 11.78 2.43
C ARG A 305 -13.82 12.89 1.70
N ALA A 306 -14.06 14.03 2.35
CA ALA A 306 -14.69 15.16 1.68
C ALA A 306 -13.80 15.74 0.58
N HIS A 307 -12.48 15.83 0.82
CA HIS A 307 -11.52 16.17 -0.22
C HIS A 307 -11.49 15.13 -1.35
N LYS A 308 -11.53 13.82 -1.07
CA LYS A 308 -11.70 12.79 -2.10
C LYS A 308 -12.91 13.07 -3.00
N VAL A 309 -14.05 13.37 -2.39
CA VAL A 309 -15.30 13.61 -3.13
C VAL A 309 -15.16 14.80 -4.06
N LEU A 310 -14.58 15.92 -3.59
CA LEU A 310 -14.34 17.08 -4.45
C LEU A 310 -13.33 16.78 -5.56
N ALA A 311 -12.25 16.05 -5.27
CA ALA A 311 -11.28 15.65 -6.28
C ALA A 311 -11.96 14.84 -7.42
N TYR A 312 -12.81 13.87 -7.09
CA TYR A 312 -13.57 13.09 -8.08
C TYR A 312 -14.46 13.97 -8.95
N ILE A 313 -15.15 14.93 -8.34
CA ILE A 313 -16.05 15.83 -9.05
C ILE A 313 -15.26 16.76 -9.98
N HIS A 314 -14.17 17.34 -9.49
CA HIS A 314 -13.28 18.19 -10.29
C HIS A 314 -12.71 17.43 -11.49
N LEU A 315 -12.33 16.16 -11.30
CA LEU A 315 -11.75 15.33 -12.35
C LEU A 315 -12.78 14.89 -13.40
N PHE A 316 -13.86 14.23 -12.96
CA PHE A 316 -14.75 13.53 -13.89
C PHE A 316 -15.91 14.37 -14.42
N PHE A 317 -16.20 15.52 -13.80
CA PHE A 317 -17.38 16.32 -14.14
C PHE A 317 -17.05 17.78 -14.49
N ASP A 318 -16.25 18.47 -13.67
CA ASP A 318 -15.90 19.87 -13.96
C ASP A 318 -14.73 19.99 -14.95
N TRP A 319 -13.90 18.94 -15.04
CA TRP A 319 -12.64 18.93 -15.79
C TRP A 319 -11.66 20.03 -15.32
N ASP A 320 -11.68 20.31 -14.01
CA ASP A 320 -10.76 21.24 -13.35
C ASP A 320 -9.57 20.47 -12.78
N TRP A 321 -8.52 20.35 -13.57
CA TRP A 321 -7.33 19.55 -13.26
C TRP A 321 -6.48 20.15 -12.14
N ASP A 322 -6.49 21.47 -11.96
CA ASP A 322 -5.74 22.14 -10.90
C ASP A 322 -6.44 21.90 -9.54
N ALA A 323 -7.75 22.11 -9.47
CA ALA A 323 -8.53 21.85 -8.26
C ALA A 323 -8.53 20.35 -7.88
N THR A 324 -8.60 19.48 -8.89
CA THR A 324 -8.39 18.03 -8.78
C THR A 324 -7.13 17.68 -7.98
N LEU A 325 -5.96 18.23 -8.35
CA LEU A 325 -4.71 17.92 -7.67
C LEU A 325 -4.64 18.51 -6.25
N VAL A 326 -5.22 19.69 -6.03
CA VAL A 326 -5.28 20.29 -4.69
C VAL A 326 -6.06 19.41 -3.73
N ASP A 327 -7.29 19.01 -4.10
CA ASP A 327 -8.13 18.19 -3.25
C ASP A 327 -7.59 16.78 -3.08
N TYR A 328 -7.05 16.17 -4.13
CA TYR A 328 -6.38 14.87 -4.05
C TYR A 328 -5.22 14.87 -3.04
N ASN A 329 -4.33 15.86 -3.13
CA ASN A 329 -3.18 15.95 -2.22
C ASN A 329 -3.63 16.18 -0.77
N ASN A 330 -4.71 16.95 -0.55
CA ASN A 330 -5.30 17.12 0.77
C ASN A 330 -5.90 15.80 1.30
N ALA A 331 -6.63 15.05 0.48
CA ALA A 331 -7.20 13.76 0.87
C ALA A 331 -6.12 12.77 1.34
N ILE A 332 -5.00 12.68 0.61
CA ILE A 332 -3.85 11.86 1.03
C ILE A 332 -3.25 12.38 2.33
N LYS A 333 -2.99 13.69 2.40
CA LYS A 333 -2.36 14.32 3.56
C LYS A 333 -3.16 14.08 4.85
N TYR A 334 -4.49 14.04 4.76
CA TYR A 334 -5.35 13.96 5.94
C TYR A 334 -5.83 12.54 6.30
N GLY A 335 -5.37 11.51 5.62
CA GLY A 335 -5.57 10.13 6.07
C GLY A 335 -6.12 9.14 5.06
N MET A 336 -6.26 9.51 3.79
CA MET A 336 -6.54 8.53 2.74
C MET A 336 -5.27 8.25 1.92
N SER A 337 -4.20 7.78 2.56
CA SER A 337 -2.92 7.50 1.88
C SER A 337 -3.00 6.39 0.82
N ASP A 338 -4.01 5.52 0.94
CA ASP A 338 -4.34 4.47 -0.03
C ASP A 338 -5.26 4.94 -1.17
N LEU A 339 -5.67 6.23 -1.17
CA LEU A 339 -6.49 6.85 -2.21
C LEU A 339 -5.68 7.09 -3.47
N ASN A 340 -5.14 6.03 -4.04
CA ASN A 340 -4.38 6.09 -5.27
C ASN A 340 -5.20 5.58 -6.46
N GLU A 341 -6.50 5.30 -6.31
CA GLU A 341 -7.37 5.03 -7.47
C GLU A 341 -7.41 6.24 -8.40
N PHE A 342 -7.62 7.41 -7.81
CA PHE A 342 -7.76 8.67 -8.49
C PHE A 342 -6.57 9.03 -9.39
N ILE A 343 -5.34 8.89 -8.86
CA ILE A 343 -4.14 9.27 -9.59
C ILE A 343 -3.87 8.36 -10.79
N LEU A 344 -4.38 7.12 -10.79
CA LEU A 344 -4.28 6.24 -11.97
C LEU A 344 -5.01 6.86 -13.15
N TYR A 345 -6.26 7.27 -12.93
CA TYR A 345 -7.08 7.87 -13.98
C TYR A 345 -6.53 9.23 -14.41
N TYR A 346 -6.05 10.05 -13.48
CA TYR A 346 -5.38 11.32 -13.83
C TYR A 346 -4.13 11.07 -14.70
N GLU A 347 -3.27 10.12 -14.31
CA GLU A 347 -2.06 9.83 -15.07
C GLU A 347 -2.37 9.27 -16.46
N ILE A 348 -3.38 8.40 -16.59
CA ILE A 348 -3.79 7.84 -17.90
C ILE A 348 -4.44 8.91 -18.78
N PHE A 349 -5.49 9.56 -18.30
CA PHE A 349 -6.36 10.37 -19.16
C PHE A 349 -5.94 11.82 -19.28
N VAL A 350 -5.22 12.37 -18.29
CA VAL A 350 -4.80 13.79 -18.27
C VAL A 350 -3.33 13.92 -18.64
N ASN A 351 -2.45 13.17 -17.98
CA ASN A 351 -1.01 13.25 -18.26
C ASN A 351 -0.55 12.36 -19.42
N ASN A 352 -1.39 11.44 -19.90
CA ASN A 352 -1.03 10.42 -20.88
C ASN A 352 0.25 9.63 -20.48
N ASN A 353 0.35 9.30 -19.19
CA ASN A 353 1.49 8.63 -18.57
C ASN A 353 1.07 7.28 -17.99
N ALA A 354 0.79 6.34 -18.89
CA ALA A 354 0.36 4.99 -18.53
C ALA A 354 1.38 4.24 -17.65
N ASP A 355 2.69 4.46 -17.86
CA ASP A 355 3.72 3.80 -17.04
C ASP A 355 3.66 4.23 -15.56
N ARG A 356 3.41 5.52 -15.31
CA ARG A 356 3.22 6.01 -13.95
C ARG A 356 1.93 5.46 -13.35
N ALA A 357 0.84 5.42 -14.10
CA ALA A 357 -0.40 4.79 -13.65
C ALA A 357 -0.18 3.32 -13.27
N ILE A 358 0.38 2.50 -14.16
CA ILE A 358 0.68 1.08 -13.89
C ILE A 358 1.56 0.91 -12.65
N LYS A 359 2.58 1.76 -12.47
CA LYS A 359 3.44 1.74 -11.28
C LYS A 359 2.64 2.00 -10.01
N VAL A 360 1.76 3.00 -10.02
CA VAL A 360 0.90 3.30 -8.86
C VAL A 360 -0.10 2.17 -8.60
N ALA A 361 -0.69 1.57 -9.64
CA ALA A 361 -1.65 0.48 -9.50
C ALA A 361 -1.00 -0.74 -8.81
N LYS A 362 0.23 -1.09 -9.21
CA LYS A 362 1.02 -2.14 -8.55
C LYS A 362 1.31 -1.84 -7.08
N ALA A 363 1.64 -0.59 -6.75
CA ALA A 363 1.86 -0.19 -5.35
C ALA A 363 0.58 -0.32 -4.50
N ARG A 364 -0.59 -0.03 -5.07
CA ARG A 364 -1.88 -0.21 -4.36
C ARG A 364 -2.18 -1.67 -4.04
N ILE A 365 -1.86 -2.57 -4.95
CA ILE A 365 -2.00 -4.02 -4.74
C ILE A 365 -1.08 -4.46 -3.58
N GLN A 366 0.15 -3.95 -3.51
CA GLN A 366 1.05 -4.27 -2.40
C GLN A 366 0.50 -3.87 -1.02
N ASN A 367 -0.29 -2.79 -0.94
CA ASN A 367 -0.91 -2.36 0.31
C ASN A 367 -2.19 -3.15 0.65
N ASP A 368 -2.83 -3.78 -0.31
CA ASP A 368 -4.15 -4.41 -0.14
C ASP A 368 -4.31 -5.58 -1.14
N PRO A 369 -3.53 -6.65 -0.92
CA PRO A 369 -3.26 -7.69 -1.92
C PRO A 369 -4.44 -8.62 -2.20
N LEU A 370 -5.52 -8.55 -1.43
CA LEU A 370 -6.74 -9.32 -1.59
C LEU A 370 -7.92 -8.46 -2.06
N SER A 371 -7.65 -7.23 -2.54
CA SER A 371 -8.67 -6.37 -3.13
C SER A 371 -8.83 -6.63 -4.63
N ILE A 372 -9.94 -7.27 -5.00
CA ILE A 372 -10.31 -7.58 -6.39
C ILE A 372 -10.27 -6.32 -7.28
N GLU A 373 -10.81 -5.21 -6.77
CA GLU A 373 -10.90 -3.92 -7.47
C GLU A 373 -9.52 -3.40 -7.91
N LYS A 374 -8.48 -3.60 -7.09
CA LYS A 374 -7.13 -3.10 -7.36
C LYS A 374 -6.45 -3.86 -8.50
N TYR A 375 -6.67 -5.18 -8.61
CA TYR A 375 -6.23 -5.98 -9.76
C TYR A 375 -6.99 -5.60 -11.03
N TRP A 376 -8.32 -5.43 -10.93
CA TRP A 376 -9.13 -4.93 -12.04
C TRP A 376 -8.62 -3.57 -12.54
N GLN A 377 -8.33 -2.61 -11.66
CA GLN A 377 -7.77 -1.31 -12.02
C GLN A 377 -6.37 -1.40 -12.65
N LEU A 378 -5.51 -2.32 -12.19
CA LEU A 378 -4.24 -2.59 -12.88
C LEU A 378 -4.49 -3.08 -14.31
N GLY A 379 -5.48 -3.96 -14.50
CA GLY A 379 -5.91 -4.39 -15.83
C GLY A 379 -6.37 -3.23 -16.69
N ILE A 380 -7.22 -2.34 -16.16
CA ILE A 380 -7.66 -1.11 -16.83
C ILE A 380 -6.47 -0.24 -17.26
N CYS A 381 -5.49 -0.05 -16.38
CA CYS A 381 -4.30 0.74 -16.69
C CYS A 381 -3.51 0.16 -17.88
N ASN A 382 -3.35 -1.17 -17.92
CA ASN A 382 -2.67 -1.84 -19.03
C ASN A 382 -3.53 -1.82 -20.30
N HIS A 383 -4.85 -1.96 -20.18
CA HIS A 383 -5.77 -1.96 -21.30
C HIS A 383 -5.74 -0.63 -22.05
N PHE A 384 -5.84 0.50 -21.34
CA PHE A 384 -5.73 1.83 -21.94
C PHE A 384 -4.30 2.17 -22.41
N ALA A 385 -3.30 1.39 -21.98
CA ALA A 385 -1.93 1.45 -22.49
C ALA A 385 -1.70 0.54 -23.71
N GLU A 386 -2.74 -0.13 -24.21
CA GLU A 386 -2.70 -1.12 -25.29
C GLU A 386 -1.79 -2.33 -24.98
N ARG A 387 -1.55 -2.60 -23.68
CA ARG A 387 -0.81 -3.77 -23.16
C ARG A 387 -1.79 -4.88 -22.81
N PHE A 388 -2.45 -5.43 -23.83
CA PHE A 388 -3.60 -6.32 -23.64
C PHE A 388 -3.23 -7.63 -22.93
N GLU A 389 -2.05 -8.19 -23.17
CA GLU A 389 -1.59 -9.40 -22.48
C GLU A 389 -1.38 -9.15 -20.98
N GLU A 390 -0.77 -8.04 -20.60
CA GLU A 390 -0.64 -7.64 -19.20
C GLU A 390 -1.98 -7.28 -18.56
N ALA A 391 -2.90 -6.69 -19.33
CA ALA A 391 -4.25 -6.40 -18.86
C ALA A 391 -5.00 -7.70 -18.53
N ILE A 392 -4.94 -8.70 -19.43
CA ILE A 392 -5.56 -10.01 -19.23
C ILE A 392 -5.01 -10.68 -17.97
N LYS A 393 -3.69 -10.68 -17.75
CA LYS A 393 -3.09 -11.25 -16.52
C LYS A 393 -3.64 -10.58 -15.25
N ALA A 394 -3.73 -9.26 -15.24
CA ALA A 394 -4.27 -8.54 -14.08
C ALA A 394 -5.77 -8.81 -13.88
N TYR A 395 -6.55 -8.98 -14.95
CA TYR A 395 -7.95 -9.41 -14.83
C TYR A 395 -8.05 -10.86 -14.32
N ASP A 396 -7.14 -11.74 -14.73
CA ASP A 396 -7.07 -13.11 -14.21
C ASP A 396 -6.76 -13.14 -12.71
N ASP A 397 -5.79 -12.35 -12.25
CA ASP A 397 -5.52 -12.20 -10.82
C ASP A 397 -6.76 -11.73 -10.03
N ALA A 398 -7.56 -10.83 -10.60
CA ALA A 398 -8.85 -10.42 -10.02
C ALA A 398 -9.87 -11.58 -9.99
N LEU A 399 -9.93 -12.39 -11.04
CA LEU A 399 -10.86 -13.52 -11.17
C LEU A 399 -10.44 -14.74 -10.35
N GLU A 400 -9.16 -14.85 -9.97
CA GLU A 400 -8.70 -15.82 -8.98
C GLU A 400 -9.28 -15.51 -7.58
N LEU A 401 -9.42 -14.23 -7.25
CA LEU A 401 -10.04 -13.78 -6.00
C LEU A 401 -11.57 -13.91 -6.02
N ASP A 402 -12.21 -13.52 -7.13
CA ASP A 402 -13.64 -13.73 -7.36
C ASP A 402 -13.93 -14.09 -8.83
N PRO A 403 -14.22 -15.38 -9.11
CA PRO A 403 -14.51 -15.85 -10.46
C PRO A 403 -15.77 -15.23 -11.10
N ASN A 404 -16.59 -14.53 -10.31
CA ASN A 404 -17.84 -13.89 -10.75
C ASN A 404 -17.75 -12.36 -10.74
N TYR A 405 -16.55 -11.78 -10.59
CA TYR A 405 -16.38 -10.34 -10.68
C TYR A 405 -16.62 -9.84 -12.11
N SER A 406 -17.84 -9.35 -12.37
CA SER A 406 -18.34 -9.06 -13.71
C SER A 406 -17.50 -8.03 -14.47
N SER A 407 -16.98 -7.01 -13.79
CA SER A 407 -16.15 -5.98 -14.43
C SER A 407 -14.83 -6.57 -14.96
N ALA A 408 -14.17 -7.49 -14.24
CA ALA A 408 -12.96 -8.14 -14.77
C ALA A 408 -13.29 -9.07 -15.95
N LEU A 409 -14.40 -9.81 -15.89
CA LEU A 409 -14.86 -10.63 -17.02
C LEU A 409 -15.11 -9.78 -18.27
N GLN A 410 -15.80 -8.65 -18.11
CA GLN A 410 -16.10 -7.74 -19.22
C GLN A 410 -14.82 -7.19 -19.87
N TRP A 411 -13.91 -6.66 -19.06
CA TRP A 411 -12.71 -6.03 -19.57
C TRP A 411 -11.67 -7.03 -20.10
N LYS A 412 -11.63 -8.26 -19.54
CA LYS A 412 -10.87 -9.37 -20.13
C LYS A 412 -11.42 -9.73 -21.51
N GLY A 413 -12.75 -9.85 -21.64
CA GLY A 413 -13.40 -10.10 -22.92
C GLY A 413 -13.10 -9.01 -23.96
N ALA A 414 -13.13 -7.73 -23.55
CA ALA A 414 -12.75 -6.61 -24.42
C ALA A 414 -11.28 -6.70 -24.86
N ALA A 415 -10.35 -7.01 -23.96
CA ALA A 415 -8.93 -7.14 -24.28
C ALA A 415 -8.67 -8.27 -25.28
N LEU A 416 -9.30 -9.44 -25.09
CA LEU A 416 -9.25 -10.56 -26.02
C LEU A 416 -9.81 -10.18 -27.41
N GLY A 417 -10.89 -9.40 -27.45
CA GLY A 417 -11.46 -8.88 -28.68
C GLY A 417 -10.49 -7.98 -29.46
N TYR A 418 -9.75 -7.10 -28.78
CA TYR A 418 -8.69 -6.28 -29.40
C TYR A 418 -7.53 -7.14 -29.94
N MET A 419 -7.26 -8.29 -29.32
CA MET A 419 -6.25 -9.24 -29.79
C MET A 419 -6.74 -10.16 -30.93
N GLY A 420 -8.03 -10.13 -31.26
CA GLY A 420 -8.64 -10.97 -32.30
C GLY A 420 -9.15 -12.34 -31.81
N GLU A 421 -9.10 -12.61 -30.50
CA GLU A 421 -9.55 -13.85 -29.88
C GLU A 421 -11.07 -13.83 -29.59
N TYR A 422 -11.87 -13.70 -30.65
CA TYR A 422 -13.29 -13.38 -30.55
C TYR A 422 -14.15 -14.45 -29.84
N ASP A 423 -13.82 -15.73 -30.00
CA ASP A 423 -14.59 -16.82 -29.37
C ASP A 423 -14.43 -16.81 -27.85
N GLU A 424 -13.20 -16.65 -27.35
CA GLU A 424 -12.94 -16.49 -25.92
C GLU A 424 -13.51 -15.19 -25.38
N ALA A 425 -13.34 -14.08 -26.11
CA ALA A 425 -13.92 -12.79 -25.76
C ALA A 425 -15.44 -12.91 -25.51
N MET A 426 -16.16 -13.54 -26.45
CA MET A 426 -17.60 -13.74 -26.33
C MET A 426 -17.99 -14.65 -25.16
N SER A 427 -17.17 -15.64 -24.81
CA SER A 427 -17.41 -16.48 -23.63
C SER A 427 -17.39 -15.65 -22.35
N TYR A 428 -16.37 -14.82 -22.16
CA TYR A 428 -16.24 -13.96 -20.98
C TYR A 428 -17.34 -12.89 -20.91
N LEU A 429 -17.65 -12.24 -22.03
CA LEU A 429 -18.72 -11.23 -22.10
C LEU A 429 -20.10 -11.81 -21.80
N LYS A 430 -20.40 -13.03 -22.30
CA LYS A 430 -21.66 -13.72 -21.98
C LYS A 430 -21.77 -14.04 -20.49
N LYS A 431 -20.70 -14.56 -19.89
CA LYS A 431 -20.66 -14.83 -18.45
C LYS A 431 -20.87 -13.55 -17.63
N ALA A 432 -20.22 -12.45 -18.00
CA ALA A 432 -20.42 -11.16 -17.35
C ALA A 432 -21.90 -10.73 -17.41
N ASN A 433 -22.53 -10.86 -18.58
CA ASN A 433 -23.94 -10.53 -18.79
C ASN A 433 -24.92 -11.43 -18.03
N GLU A 434 -24.61 -12.73 -17.90
CA GLU A 434 -25.40 -13.65 -17.08
C GLU A 434 -25.38 -13.25 -15.60
N ILE A 435 -24.22 -12.82 -15.10
CA ILE A 435 -24.05 -12.38 -13.71
C ILE A 435 -24.79 -11.07 -13.45
N THR A 436 -24.66 -10.09 -14.35
CA THR A 436 -25.29 -8.78 -14.16
C THR A 436 -26.74 -8.71 -14.61
N LYS A 437 -27.25 -9.75 -15.28
CA LYS A 437 -28.57 -9.78 -15.93
C LYS A 437 -28.76 -8.61 -16.91
N GLY A 438 -27.68 -8.12 -17.49
CA GLY A 438 -27.67 -6.98 -18.43
C GLY A 438 -27.57 -5.59 -17.79
N GLU A 439 -27.55 -5.48 -16.46
CA GLU A 439 -27.32 -4.20 -15.77
C GLU A 439 -25.82 -3.84 -15.74
N GLY A 440 -25.47 -2.56 -15.89
CA GLY A 440 -24.08 -2.10 -15.80
C GLY A 440 -23.16 -2.46 -16.98
N LEU A 441 -23.68 -3.08 -18.04
CA LEU A 441 -22.97 -3.27 -19.31
C LEU A 441 -23.20 -2.05 -20.21
N VAL A 442 -22.42 -1.00 -20.01
CA VAL A 442 -22.32 0.10 -20.98
C VAL A 442 -20.87 0.23 -21.42
#